data_AF-A0A2N5VKM4-F1
#
_entry.id   AF-A0A2N5VKM4-F1
#
_cell.length_a   1.000
_cell.length_b   1.000
_cell.length_c   1.000
_cell.angle_alpha   90.00
_cell.angle_beta   90.00
_cell.angle_gamma   90.00
#
_symmetry.space_group_name_H-M   'P 1'
#
loop_
_entity.id
_entity.type
_entity.pdbx_description
1 polymer ?
#
loop_
_entity_poly.entity_id
_entity_poly.type
_entity_poly.pdbx_seq_one_letter_code
_entity_poly.pdbx_strand_id
1 'polypeptide(L)'
;MDLPPIFQASQIDADTLRSAMSKLNELNERLLFIYGHPGVPPEKSLVEKLSTSANKDNVKFGKAVVKGFAEAIEDVFQRLRSSTNLSPPLHHLRPAVINCILRMLRYLHKYELIPVETEKKIQRELNSPASLQWIAKEMQDVFMENTRYDNSRHYLLTELEFLQNHPQLSQFYGVYEGLGTTEQHLVLFYSLKNSMLKDYLISFPSNGNPRENAPIQMKWHLDLFDKMEQILLKEIGEPSPEASHSTTVKGYPGLKHEILNVMQFLVDPHTEAQLDGTQLHHLMRYSFLPLEFLQRKLGSNYIKQIGIRAHECNMEDVKMIYDVMKVTGQIDVWRVIRGDYKNFREVNEAFQYEVDLPEVIRARKIFFKSQLAESEKEYRRVIGTIRASPTGRLLLEKNQYIRMNIDEWD
;
A
#
# COMPACT_ATOMS: atom_id res chain seq x y z
N MET A 1 -25.90 27.75 -12.78
CA MET A 1 -24.58 28.23 -12.30
C MET A 1 -23.59 27.19 -12.74
N ASP A 2 -22.75 27.53 -13.72
CA ASP A 2 -21.71 26.62 -14.19
C ASP A 2 -20.64 26.50 -13.10
N LEU A 3 -20.30 25.26 -12.76
CA LEU A 3 -19.25 25.00 -11.78
C LEU A 3 -17.90 25.53 -12.32
N PRO A 4 -17.03 26.08 -11.45
CA PRO A 4 -15.70 26.52 -11.86
C PRO A 4 -14.94 25.39 -12.59
N PRO A 5 -14.08 25.69 -13.59
CA PRO A 5 -13.39 24.70 -14.42
C PRO A 5 -12.62 23.63 -13.62
N ILE A 6 -12.10 23.96 -12.44
CA ILE A 6 -11.40 23.02 -11.54
C ILE A 6 -12.30 21.89 -10.98
N PHE A 7 -13.63 22.07 -11.05
CA PHE A 7 -14.64 21.09 -10.65
C PHE A 7 -15.25 20.36 -11.86
N GLN A 8 -14.74 20.58 -13.07
CA GLN A 8 -15.19 19.89 -14.28
C GLN A 8 -14.14 18.84 -14.67
N ALA A 9 -14.57 17.58 -14.76
CA ALA A 9 -13.73 16.53 -15.32
C ALA A 9 -13.54 16.77 -16.82
N SER A 10 -12.38 16.39 -17.37
CA SER A 10 -12.24 16.33 -18.82
C SER A 10 -13.28 15.36 -19.39
N GLN A 11 -13.70 15.56 -20.64
CA GLN A 11 -14.64 14.64 -21.30
C GLN A 11 -14.12 13.20 -21.30
N ILE A 12 -12.80 13.02 -21.49
CA ILE A 12 -12.13 11.72 -21.47
C ILE A 12 -12.25 11.05 -20.10
N ASP A 13 -12.00 11.78 -19.01
CA ASP A 13 -12.13 11.24 -17.66
C ASP A 13 -13.58 10.91 -17.32
N ALA A 14 -14.52 11.78 -17.69
CA ALA A 14 -15.94 11.54 -17.49
C ALA A 14 -16.42 10.30 -18.26
N ASP A 15 -15.99 10.13 -19.50
CA ASP A 15 -16.32 8.95 -20.33
C ASP A 15 -15.68 7.67 -19.77
N THR A 16 -14.47 7.76 -19.25
CA THR A 16 -13.77 6.65 -18.59
C THR A 16 -14.53 6.17 -17.36
N LEU A 17 -14.89 7.09 -16.45
CA LEU A 17 -15.67 6.77 -15.25
C LEU A 17 -17.06 6.24 -15.61
N ARG A 18 -17.74 6.84 -16.59
CA ARG A 18 -19.06 6.39 -17.04
C ARG A 18 -19.00 5.00 -17.66
N SER A 19 -17.97 4.70 -18.44
CA SER A 19 -17.73 3.37 -19.03
C SER A 19 -17.59 2.31 -17.94
N ALA A 20 -16.75 2.57 -16.93
CA ALA A 20 -16.56 1.65 -15.81
C ALA A 20 -17.87 1.39 -15.05
N MET A 21 -18.63 2.44 -14.74
CA MET A 21 -19.93 2.31 -14.08
C MET A 21 -20.97 1.55 -14.92
N SER A 22 -21.01 1.80 -16.24
CA SER A 22 -21.89 1.05 -17.15
C SER A 22 -21.58 -0.44 -17.13
N LYS A 23 -20.30 -0.83 -17.18
CA LYS A 23 -19.89 -2.24 -17.14
C LYS A 23 -20.18 -2.90 -15.80
N LEU A 24 -20.05 -2.16 -14.70
CA LEU A 24 -20.48 -2.66 -13.39
C LEU A 24 -21.98 -2.94 -13.33
N ASN A 25 -22.80 -2.04 -13.88
CA ASN A 25 -24.25 -2.23 -13.93
C ASN A 25 -24.63 -3.42 -14.82
N GLU A 26 -24.03 -3.54 -16.00
CA GLU A 26 -24.23 -4.70 -16.89
C GLU A 26 -23.88 -6.03 -16.20
N LEU A 27 -22.76 -6.08 -15.45
CA LEU A 27 -22.37 -7.26 -14.69
C LEU A 27 -23.38 -7.58 -13.57
N ASN A 28 -23.85 -6.56 -12.85
CA ASN A 28 -24.86 -6.72 -11.80
C ASN A 28 -26.20 -7.23 -12.37
N GLU A 29 -26.64 -6.70 -13.52
CA GLU A 29 -27.85 -7.17 -14.21
C GLU A 29 -27.72 -8.63 -14.64
N ARG A 30 -26.56 -9.04 -15.18
CA ARG A 30 -26.29 -10.44 -15.53
C ARG A 30 -26.29 -11.35 -14.30
N LEU A 31 -25.71 -10.89 -13.19
CA LEU A 31 -25.72 -11.61 -11.93
C LEU A 31 -27.16 -11.85 -11.46
N LEU A 32 -28.00 -10.81 -11.46
CA LEU A 32 -29.42 -10.90 -11.09
C LEU A 32 -30.20 -11.79 -12.06
N PHE A 33 -29.90 -11.75 -13.35
CA PHE A 33 -30.53 -12.60 -14.34
C PHE A 33 -30.21 -14.09 -14.13
N ILE A 34 -28.97 -14.41 -13.76
CA ILE A 34 -28.52 -15.81 -13.58
C ILE A 34 -28.96 -16.37 -12.22
N TYR A 35 -28.79 -15.59 -11.15
CA TYR A 35 -28.92 -16.05 -9.76
C TYR A 35 -30.10 -15.42 -9.02
N GLY A 36 -30.88 -14.55 -9.65
CA GLY A 36 -32.02 -13.85 -9.04
C GLY A 36 -31.62 -12.83 -7.97
N HIS A 37 -32.63 -12.27 -7.31
CA HIS A 37 -32.43 -11.23 -6.31
C HIS A 37 -31.93 -11.84 -4.98
N PRO A 38 -30.93 -11.25 -4.28
CA PRO A 38 -30.38 -11.82 -3.05
C PRO A 38 -31.41 -12.05 -1.94
N GLY A 39 -32.44 -11.21 -1.86
CA GLY A 39 -33.53 -11.34 -0.89
C GLY A 39 -34.54 -12.46 -1.19
N VAL A 40 -34.61 -12.93 -2.44
CA VAL A 40 -35.51 -14.01 -2.88
C VAL A 40 -34.80 -14.83 -3.97
N PRO A 41 -33.73 -15.57 -3.62
CA PRO A 41 -32.99 -16.32 -4.61
C PRO A 41 -33.84 -17.49 -5.15
N PRO A 42 -33.72 -17.83 -6.44
CA PRO A 42 -34.38 -18.99 -7.01
C PRO A 42 -33.76 -20.27 -6.45
N GLU A 43 -34.55 -21.33 -6.34
CA GLU A 43 -34.06 -22.65 -5.87
C GLU A 43 -32.88 -23.20 -6.68
N LYS A 44 -32.82 -22.85 -7.96
CA LYS A 44 -31.74 -23.19 -8.90
C LYS A 44 -31.39 -21.99 -9.75
N SER A 45 -30.10 -21.82 -10.03
CA SER A 45 -29.63 -20.80 -10.98
C SER A 45 -30.18 -21.07 -12.39
N LEU A 46 -30.27 -20.03 -13.21
CA LEU A 46 -30.66 -20.18 -14.62
C LEU A 46 -29.73 -21.14 -15.36
N VAL A 47 -28.43 -21.08 -15.07
CA VAL A 47 -27.43 -21.96 -15.69
C VAL A 47 -27.72 -23.42 -15.34
N GLU A 48 -27.97 -23.73 -14.08
CA GLU A 48 -28.28 -25.10 -13.66
C GLU A 48 -29.58 -25.64 -14.30
N LYS A 49 -30.62 -24.80 -14.38
CA LYS A 49 -31.88 -25.13 -15.07
C LYS A 49 -31.66 -25.46 -16.54
N LEU A 50 -30.81 -24.69 -17.22
CA LEU A 50 -30.51 -24.87 -18.64
C LEU A 50 -29.59 -26.06 -18.90
N SER A 51 -28.61 -26.31 -18.02
CA SER A 51 -27.65 -27.41 -18.15
C SER A 51 -28.28 -28.79 -17.95
N THR A 52 -29.35 -28.89 -17.17
CA THR A 52 -30.07 -30.14 -16.89
C THR A 52 -31.24 -30.39 -17.86
N SER A 53 -31.48 -29.49 -18.82
CA SER A 53 -32.55 -29.61 -19.81
C SER A 53 -32.28 -30.72 -20.83
N ALA A 54 -33.29 -31.54 -21.13
CA ALA A 54 -33.23 -32.54 -22.20
C ALA A 54 -33.15 -31.90 -23.61
N ASN A 55 -33.56 -30.64 -23.77
CA ASN A 55 -33.45 -29.90 -25.03
C ASN A 55 -32.02 -29.39 -25.25
N LYS A 56 -31.39 -29.81 -26.35
CA LYS A 56 -30.02 -29.42 -26.74
C LYS A 56 -29.85 -27.92 -26.94
N ASP A 57 -30.87 -27.20 -27.41
CA ASP A 57 -30.77 -25.76 -27.64
C ASP A 57 -30.78 -24.97 -26.33
N ASN A 58 -31.52 -25.44 -25.32
CA ASN A 58 -31.44 -24.88 -23.96
C ASN A 58 -30.03 -25.06 -23.36
N VAL A 59 -29.41 -26.23 -23.57
CA VAL A 59 -28.03 -26.49 -23.12
C VAL A 59 -27.04 -25.55 -23.82
N LYS A 60 -27.19 -25.33 -25.13
CA LYS A 60 -26.36 -24.35 -25.87
C LYS A 60 -26.56 -22.93 -25.34
N PHE A 61 -27.80 -22.54 -25.06
CA PHE A 61 -28.11 -21.24 -24.49
C PHE A 61 -27.48 -21.06 -23.10
N GLY A 62 -27.55 -22.07 -22.23
CA GLY A 62 -26.86 -22.07 -20.93
C GLY A 62 -25.34 -21.84 -21.07
N LYS A 63 -24.68 -22.49 -22.03
CA LYS A 63 -23.26 -22.24 -22.32
C LYS A 63 -22.99 -20.80 -22.78
N ALA A 64 -23.87 -20.24 -23.61
CA ALA A 64 -23.75 -18.85 -24.05
C ALA A 64 -23.91 -17.86 -22.89
N VAL A 65 -24.83 -18.13 -21.95
CA VAL A 65 -25.02 -17.32 -20.73
C VAL A 65 -23.75 -17.33 -19.87
N VAL A 66 -23.17 -18.51 -19.61
CA VAL A 66 -21.92 -18.63 -18.84
C VAL A 66 -20.78 -17.88 -19.52
N LYS A 67 -20.63 -18.03 -20.84
CA LYS A 67 -19.60 -17.32 -21.61
C LYS A 67 -19.76 -15.81 -21.53
N GLY A 68 -20.98 -15.29 -21.72
CA GLY A 68 -21.25 -13.86 -21.63
C GLY A 68 -21.08 -13.30 -20.21
N PHE A 69 -21.27 -14.12 -19.18
CA PHE A 69 -20.99 -13.73 -17.80
C PHE A 69 -19.48 -13.65 -17.54
N ALA A 70 -18.70 -14.63 -18.01
CA ALA A 70 -17.24 -14.60 -17.97
C ALA A 70 -16.67 -13.35 -18.65
N GLU A 71 -17.14 -13.03 -19.87
CA GLU A 71 -16.72 -11.85 -20.62
C GLU A 71 -17.03 -10.55 -19.85
N ALA A 72 -18.21 -10.45 -19.23
CA ALA A 72 -18.59 -9.27 -18.44
C ALA A 72 -17.71 -9.09 -17.18
N ILE A 73 -17.33 -10.18 -16.51
CA ILE A 73 -16.39 -10.14 -15.37
C ILE A 73 -15.02 -9.64 -15.84
N GLU A 74 -14.52 -10.17 -16.96
CA GLU A 74 -13.23 -9.75 -17.53
C GLU A 74 -13.25 -8.27 -17.95
N ASP A 75 -14.32 -7.80 -18.59
CA ASP A 75 -14.49 -6.39 -18.97
C ASP A 75 -14.42 -5.46 -17.76
N VAL A 76 -15.12 -5.81 -16.68
CA VAL A 76 -15.09 -5.05 -15.41
C VAL A 76 -13.70 -5.07 -14.80
N PHE A 77 -13.04 -6.22 -14.77
CA PHE A 77 -11.68 -6.35 -14.24
C PHE A 77 -10.67 -5.48 -15.00
N GLN A 78 -10.75 -5.44 -16.33
CA GLN A 78 -9.87 -4.60 -17.16
C GLN A 78 -10.05 -3.09 -16.91
N ARG A 79 -11.19 -2.66 -16.36
CA ARG A 79 -11.43 -1.25 -16.00
C ARG A 79 -10.74 -0.82 -14.70
N LEU A 80 -10.22 -1.74 -13.89
CA LEU A 80 -9.40 -1.39 -12.71
C LEU A 80 -8.21 -0.50 -13.09
N ARG A 81 -7.60 -0.76 -14.26
CA ARG A 81 -6.41 -0.05 -14.73
C ARG A 81 -6.70 1.16 -15.62
N SER A 82 -7.97 1.56 -15.75
CA SER A 82 -8.31 2.73 -16.54
C SER A 82 -7.73 4.00 -15.88
N SER A 83 -6.79 4.64 -16.56
CA SER A 83 -6.19 5.88 -16.08
C SER A 83 -7.17 7.04 -16.22
N THR A 84 -7.16 7.90 -15.23
CA THR A 84 -7.84 9.19 -15.23
C THR A 84 -6.88 10.26 -14.73
N ASN A 85 -7.01 11.48 -15.26
CA ASN A 85 -6.23 12.66 -14.89
C ASN A 85 -7.13 13.68 -14.18
N LEU A 86 -7.93 13.19 -13.23
CA LEU A 86 -8.87 14.00 -12.46
C LEU A 86 -8.13 15.09 -11.68
N SER A 87 -8.72 16.29 -11.64
CA SER A 87 -8.26 17.35 -10.75
C SER A 87 -8.41 16.90 -9.28
N PRO A 88 -7.60 17.44 -8.34
CA PRO A 88 -7.67 17.05 -6.93
C PRO A 88 -9.08 17.07 -6.31
N PRO A 89 -9.95 18.07 -6.58
CA PRO A 89 -11.32 18.05 -6.05
C PRO A 89 -12.14 16.84 -6.48
N LEU A 90 -11.88 16.30 -7.68
CA LEU A 90 -12.59 15.16 -8.28
C LEU A 90 -11.87 13.82 -8.08
N HIS A 91 -10.61 13.83 -7.63
CA HIS A 91 -9.78 12.63 -7.53
C HIS A 91 -10.45 11.49 -6.76
N HIS A 92 -11.21 11.81 -5.71
CA HIS A 92 -11.97 10.85 -4.88
C HIS A 92 -12.91 9.93 -5.68
N LEU A 93 -13.33 10.31 -6.90
CA LEU A 93 -14.16 9.48 -7.77
C LEU A 93 -13.42 8.24 -8.28
N ARG A 94 -12.11 8.35 -8.55
CA ARG A 94 -11.28 7.23 -9.01
C ARG A 94 -11.21 6.09 -7.98
N PRO A 95 -10.77 6.30 -6.72
CA PRO A 95 -10.73 5.24 -5.73
C PRO A 95 -12.14 4.73 -5.39
N ALA A 96 -13.19 5.55 -5.50
CA ALA A 96 -14.57 5.10 -5.34
C ALA A 96 -14.97 4.06 -6.42
N VAL A 97 -14.70 4.34 -7.69
CA VAL A 97 -14.98 3.40 -8.79
C VAL A 97 -14.16 2.12 -8.65
N ILE A 98 -12.86 2.23 -8.34
CA ILE A 98 -12.00 1.06 -8.11
C ILE A 98 -12.54 0.22 -6.95
N ASN A 99 -12.92 0.85 -5.83
CA ASN A 99 -13.51 0.15 -4.69
C ASN A 99 -14.81 -0.58 -5.06
N CYS A 100 -15.66 0.00 -5.90
CA CYS A 100 -16.86 -0.67 -6.40
C CYS A 100 -16.53 -1.91 -7.24
N ILE A 101 -15.54 -1.81 -8.14
CA ILE A 101 -15.09 -2.95 -8.95
C ILE A 101 -14.54 -4.06 -8.06
N LEU A 102 -13.61 -3.74 -7.15
CA LEU A 102 -13.00 -4.71 -6.25
C LEU A 102 -14.05 -5.37 -5.34
N ARG A 103 -15.03 -4.60 -4.83
CA ARG A 103 -16.12 -5.13 -4.01
C ARG A 103 -17.00 -6.12 -4.79
N MET A 104 -17.32 -5.81 -6.05
CA MET A 104 -18.07 -6.72 -6.92
C MET A 104 -17.29 -8.01 -7.18
N LEU A 105 -16.02 -7.91 -7.57
CA LEU A 105 -15.17 -9.07 -7.81
C LEU A 105 -15.00 -9.94 -6.56
N ARG A 106 -14.81 -9.31 -5.38
CA ARG A 106 -14.73 -10.02 -4.09
C ARG A 106 -16.03 -10.74 -3.76
N TYR A 107 -17.18 -10.12 -4.02
CA TYR A 107 -18.48 -10.76 -3.86
C TYR A 107 -18.58 -12.01 -4.75
N LEU A 108 -18.27 -11.88 -6.04
CA LEU A 108 -18.34 -13.00 -6.98
C LEU A 108 -17.40 -14.15 -6.58
N HIS A 109 -16.18 -13.84 -6.16
CA HIS A 109 -15.22 -14.84 -5.67
C HIS A 109 -15.72 -15.54 -4.40
N LYS A 110 -16.17 -14.77 -3.39
CA LYS A 110 -16.65 -15.31 -2.10
C LYS A 110 -17.79 -16.33 -2.26
N TYR A 111 -18.66 -16.13 -3.24
CA TYR A 111 -19.80 -17.01 -3.51
C TYR A 111 -19.52 -18.00 -4.65
N GLU A 112 -18.27 -18.18 -5.07
CA GLU A 112 -17.86 -19.13 -6.11
C GLU A 112 -18.61 -18.92 -7.45
N LEU A 113 -18.94 -17.67 -7.76
CA LEU A 113 -19.74 -17.31 -8.93
C LEU A 113 -18.89 -17.04 -10.17
N ILE A 114 -17.57 -16.88 -10.00
CA ILE A 114 -16.65 -16.66 -11.12
C ILE A 114 -16.39 -18.00 -11.82
N PRO A 115 -16.56 -18.10 -13.14
CA PRO A 115 -16.15 -19.29 -13.88
C PRO A 115 -14.66 -19.59 -13.68
N VAL A 116 -14.32 -20.86 -13.40
CA VAL A 116 -12.96 -21.30 -13.01
C VAL A 116 -11.85 -20.78 -13.94
N GLU A 117 -12.06 -20.80 -15.25
CA GLU A 117 -11.04 -20.35 -16.22
C GLU A 117 -10.84 -18.83 -16.19
N THR A 118 -11.92 -18.06 -15.98
CA THR A 118 -11.87 -16.61 -15.79
C THR A 118 -11.19 -16.27 -14.48
N GLU A 119 -11.49 -17.01 -13.41
CA GLU A 119 -10.85 -16.83 -12.10
C GLU A 119 -9.34 -17.06 -12.18
N LYS A 120 -8.90 -18.17 -12.77
CA LYS A 120 -7.48 -18.45 -13.01
C LYS A 120 -6.79 -17.38 -13.85
N LYS A 121 -7.50 -16.79 -14.82
CA LYS A 121 -6.96 -15.69 -15.64
C LYS A 121 -6.77 -14.42 -14.80
N ILE A 122 -7.78 -14.03 -14.02
CA ILE A 122 -7.72 -12.87 -13.12
C ILE A 122 -6.62 -13.03 -12.07
N GLN A 123 -6.52 -14.20 -11.44
CA GLN A 123 -5.48 -14.49 -10.44
C GLN A 123 -4.08 -14.38 -11.05
N ARG A 124 -3.84 -14.97 -12.24
CA ARG A 124 -2.57 -14.84 -12.95
C ARG A 124 -2.23 -13.37 -13.25
N GLU A 125 -3.22 -12.59 -13.66
CA GLU A 125 -3.01 -11.18 -13.96
C GLU A 125 -2.74 -10.36 -12.70
N LEU A 126 -3.48 -10.57 -11.61
CA LEU A 126 -3.26 -9.91 -10.31
C LEU A 126 -1.89 -10.23 -9.71
N ASN A 127 -1.37 -11.44 -9.90
CA ASN A 127 -0.07 -11.86 -9.38
C ASN A 127 1.12 -11.40 -10.23
N SER A 128 0.88 -10.76 -11.39
CA SER A 128 1.96 -10.24 -12.22
C SER A 128 2.67 -9.05 -11.55
N PRO A 129 3.98 -8.86 -11.73
CA PRO A 129 4.72 -7.74 -11.13
C PRO A 129 4.10 -6.37 -11.42
N ALA A 130 3.64 -6.17 -12.65
CA ALA A 130 2.99 -4.93 -13.08
C ALA A 130 1.68 -4.66 -12.30
N SER A 131 0.90 -5.70 -12.02
CA SER A 131 -0.27 -5.59 -11.15
C SER A 131 0.10 -5.29 -9.71
N LEU A 132 1.11 -5.97 -9.17
CA LEU A 132 1.54 -5.77 -7.78
C LEU A 132 2.06 -4.35 -7.57
N GLN A 133 2.82 -3.81 -8.54
CA GLN A 133 3.25 -2.42 -8.56
C GLN A 133 2.06 -1.46 -8.72
N TRP A 134 1.09 -1.77 -9.58
CA TRP A 134 -0.13 -0.98 -9.74
C TRP A 134 -0.94 -0.93 -8.44
N ILE A 135 -1.15 -2.07 -7.77
CA ILE A 135 -1.82 -2.15 -6.47
C ILE A 135 -1.11 -1.24 -5.46
N ALA A 136 0.22 -1.36 -5.35
CA ALA A 136 1.02 -0.56 -4.44
C ALA A 136 0.93 0.94 -4.73
N LYS A 137 0.85 1.32 -6.01
CA LYS A 137 0.66 2.72 -6.45
C LYS A 137 -0.73 3.23 -6.10
N GLU A 138 -1.80 2.51 -6.44
CA GLU A 138 -3.16 2.97 -6.13
C GLU A 138 -3.40 3.09 -4.62
N MET A 139 -2.80 2.21 -3.81
CA MET A 139 -2.85 2.31 -2.34
C MET A 139 -2.29 3.65 -1.82
N GLN A 140 -1.31 4.24 -2.50
CA GLN A 140 -0.73 5.53 -2.15
C GLN A 140 -1.48 6.69 -2.82
N ASP A 141 -1.88 6.52 -4.09
CA ASP A 141 -2.57 7.56 -4.87
C ASP A 141 -3.97 7.89 -4.32
N VAL A 142 -4.59 7.02 -3.52
CA VAL A 142 -5.83 7.34 -2.78
C VAL A 142 -5.66 8.60 -1.92
N PHE A 143 -4.44 8.89 -1.46
CA PHE A 143 -4.11 10.01 -0.60
C PHE A 143 -3.36 11.10 -1.37
N MET A 144 -4.14 12.00 -1.95
CA MET A 144 -3.63 13.17 -2.64
C MET A 144 -4.06 14.44 -1.89
N GLU A 145 -3.16 15.42 -1.85
CA GLU A 145 -3.42 16.73 -1.29
C GLU A 145 -4.52 17.46 -2.06
N ASN A 146 -5.22 18.37 -1.39
CA ASN A 146 -6.32 19.16 -1.94
C ASN A 146 -7.47 18.31 -2.50
N THR A 147 -7.62 17.07 -2.01
CA THR A 147 -8.76 16.20 -2.33
C THR A 147 -9.83 16.25 -1.25
N ARG A 148 -10.99 15.64 -1.52
CA ARG A 148 -12.14 15.59 -0.59
C ARG A 148 -11.77 15.05 0.80
N TYR A 149 -10.89 14.05 0.88
CA TYR A 149 -10.52 13.40 2.14
C TYR A 149 -9.14 13.83 2.65
N ASP A 150 -8.56 14.86 2.03
CA ASP A 150 -7.32 15.46 2.50
C ASP A 150 -7.51 16.05 3.89
N ASN A 151 -6.49 15.91 4.73
CA ASN A 151 -6.47 16.49 6.06
C ASN A 151 -5.04 16.72 6.55
N SER A 152 -4.84 17.78 7.34
CA SER A 152 -3.54 18.21 7.82
C SER A 152 -2.84 17.24 8.79
N ARG A 153 -3.50 16.15 9.18
CA ARG A 153 -2.94 15.13 10.08
C ARG A 153 -2.48 13.89 9.31
N HIS A 154 -2.76 13.80 8.02
CA HIS A 154 -2.36 12.70 7.18
C HIS A 154 -0.92 12.89 6.69
N TYR A 155 -0.17 11.81 6.65
CA TYR A 155 1.00 11.66 5.81
C TYR A 155 1.08 10.21 5.35
N LEU A 156 1.79 9.99 4.24
CA LEU A 156 1.83 8.67 3.61
C LEU A 156 2.54 7.66 4.52
N LEU A 157 1.90 6.50 4.67
CA LEU A 157 2.36 5.35 5.44
C LEU A 157 2.41 4.12 4.54
N THR A 158 3.35 3.22 4.84
CA THR A 158 3.65 2.01 4.05
C THR A 158 3.51 0.74 4.87
N GLU A 159 3.19 0.89 6.15
CA GLU A 159 3.04 -0.14 7.14
C GLU A 159 1.75 -0.94 6.89
N LEU A 160 1.83 -2.26 7.13
CA LEU A 160 0.72 -3.17 6.88
C LEU A 160 -0.51 -2.81 7.74
N GLU A 161 -0.29 -2.34 8.96
CA GLU A 161 -1.32 -1.88 9.88
C GLU A 161 -2.14 -0.72 9.27
N PHE A 162 -1.49 0.18 8.55
CA PHE A 162 -2.15 1.28 7.84
C PHE A 162 -3.04 0.74 6.73
N LEU A 163 -2.51 -0.16 5.89
CA LEU A 163 -3.28 -0.81 4.83
C LEU A 163 -4.51 -1.57 5.36
N GLN A 164 -4.33 -2.33 6.44
CA GLN A 164 -5.37 -3.15 7.06
C GLN A 164 -6.54 -2.34 7.63
N ASN A 165 -6.24 -1.18 8.20
CA ASN A 165 -7.18 -0.46 9.06
C ASN A 165 -7.71 0.84 8.46
N HIS A 166 -7.10 1.35 7.38
CA HIS A 166 -7.53 2.58 6.77
C HIS A 166 -8.83 2.41 5.97
N PRO A 167 -9.89 3.22 6.21
CA PRO A 167 -11.21 3.00 5.61
C PRO A 167 -11.22 3.02 4.07
N GLN A 168 -10.45 3.93 3.47
CA GLN A 168 -10.36 4.07 2.01
C GLN A 168 -9.58 2.93 1.34
N LEU A 169 -8.82 2.14 2.12
CA LEU A 169 -7.99 1.04 1.61
C LEU A 169 -8.60 -0.35 1.82
N SER A 170 -9.79 -0.44 2.44
CA SER A 170 -10.40 -1.73 2.80
C SER A 170 -10.53 -2.74 1.65
N GLN A 171 -10.83 -2.27 0.42
CA GLN A 171 -10.93 -3.15 -0.74
C GLN A 171 -9.54 -3.55 -1.26
N PHE A 172 -8.58 -2.63 -1.25
CA PHE A 172 -7.18 -2.94 -1.58
C PHE A 172 -6.56 -3.94 -0.59
N TYR A 173 -6.87 -3.81 0.70
CA TYR A 173 -6.46 -4.81 1.69
C TYR A 173 -7.08 -6.18 1.41
N GLY A 174 -8.35 -6.23 0.98
CA GLY A 174 -8.99 -7.48 0.56
C GLY A 174 -8.28 -8.16 -0.63
N VAL A 175 -7.76 -7.38 -1.58
CA VAL A 175 -6.92 -7.91 -2.68
C VAL A 175 -5.58 -8.39 -2.13
N TYR A 176 -4.92 -7.57 -1.32
CA TYR A 176 -3.62 -7.89 -0.71
C TYR A 176 -3.66 -9.18 0.12
N GLU A 177 -4.70 -9.34 0.95
CA GLU A 177 -4.91 -10.53 1.79
C GLU A 177 -5.04 -11.81 0.96
N GLY A 178 -5.62 -11.72 -0.25
CA GLY A 178 -5.77 -12.84 -1.16
C GLY A 178 -4.51 -13.21 -1.95
N LEU A 179 -3.45 -12.41 -1.87
CA LEU A 179 -2.17 -12.69 -2.54
C LEU A 179 -1.33 -13.73 -1.76
N GLY A 180 -0.43 -14.41 -2.47
CA GLY A 180 0.60 -15.23 -1.85
C GLY A 180 1.60 -14.40 -1.05
N THR A 181 2.32 -15.03 -0.12
CA THR A 181 3.26 -14.34 0.77
C THR A 181 4.37 -13.60 0.02
N THR A 182 4.84 -14.13 -1.12
CA THR A 182 5.89 -13.48 -1.91
C THR A 182 5.35 -12.22 -2.61
N GLU A 183 4.16 -12.31 -3.17
CA GLU A 183 3.44 -11.21 -3.82
C GLU A 183 3.09 -10.10 -2.82
N GLN A 184 2.64 -10.47 -1.62
CA GLN A 184 2.40 -9.53 -0.52
C GLN A 184 3.66 -8.73 -0.16
N HIS A 185 4.82 -9.38 -0.07
CA HIS A 185 6.08 -8.68 0.16
C HIS A 185 6.41 -7.71 -0.98
N LEU A 186 6.15 -8.09 -2.23
CA LEU A 186 6.44 -7.23 -3.37
C LEU A 186 5.53 -5.99 -3.40
N VAL A 187 4.25 -6.12 -3.03
CA VAL A 187 3.33 -4.97 -2.89
C VAL A 187 3.83 -4.00 -1.83
N LEU A 188 4.17 -4.49 -0.63
CA LEU A 188 4.71 -3.64 0.45
C LEU A 188 6.02 -2.96 0.04
N PHE A 189 6.90 -3.70 -0.65
CA PHE A 189 8.14 -3.16 -1.18
C PHE A 189 7.88 -2.03 -2.19
N TYR A 190 6.96 -2.23 -3.14
CA TYR A 190 6.63 -1.19 -4.11
C TYR A 190 5.96 0.02 -3.46
N SER A 191 5.12 -0.18 -2.45
CA SER A 191 4.54 0.95 -1.70
C SER A 191 5.66 1.76 -1.05
N LEU A 192 6.61 1.09 -0.40
CA LEU A 192 7.78 1.74 0.19
C LEU A 192 8.65 2.48 -0.84
N LYS A 193 8.95 1.84 -1.98
CA LYS A 193 9.74 2.44 -3.07
C LYS A 193 9.04 3.67 -3.64
N ASN A 194 7.73 3.60 -3.87
CA ASN A 194 6.95 4.71 -4.40
C ASN A 194 6.91 5.91 -3.43
N SER A 195 6.69 5.66 -2.14
CA SER A 195 6.73 6.72 -1.11
C SER A 195 8.11 7.38 -1.05
N MET A 196 9.19 6.60 -1.07
CA MET A 196 10.56 7.13 -1.11
C MET A 196 10.78 8.06 -2.31
N LEU A 197 10.43 7.60 -3.51
CA LEU A 197 10.61 8.39 -4.72
C LEU A 197 9.80 9.69 -4.67
N LYS A 198 8.56 9.64 -4.15
CA LYS A 198 7.71 10.83 -4.00
C LYS A 198 8.33 11.84 -3.01
N ASP A 199 8.74 11.39 -1.84
CA ASP A 199 9.31 12.28 -0.81
C ASP A 199 10.67 12.86 -1.24
N TYR A 200 11.47 12.10 -1.98
CA TYR A 200 12.73 12.59 -2.53
C TYR A 200 12.56 13.61 -3.65
N LEU A 201 11.54 13.46 -4.49
CA LEU A 201 11.22 14.50 -5.48
C LEU A 201 10.85 15.83 -4.82
N ILE A 202 10.20 15.78 -3.65
CA ILE A 202 9.84 16.98 -2.87
C ILE A 202 11.08 17.56 -2.17
N SER A 203 11.91 16.71 -1.56
CA SER A 203 13.01 17.14 -0.70
C SER A 203 14.28 17.51 -1.45
N PHE A 204 14.49 16.88 -2.60
CA PHE A 204 15.64 17.06 -3.46
C PHE A 204 15.18 17.30 -4.91
N PRO A 205 14.54 18.43 -5.20
CA PRO A 205 14.01 18.70 -6.53
C PRO A 205 15.15 18.72 -7.57
N SER A 206 15.06 17.87 -8.59
CA SER A 206 16.03 17.79 -9.68
C SER A 206 15.37 18.13 -11.01
N ASN A 207 16.02 18.94 -11.86
CA ASN A 207 15.57 19.26 -13.22
C ASN A 207 15.82 18.10 -14.22
N GLY A 208 15.57 16.86 -13.81
CA GLY A 208 15.90 15.67 -14.61
C GLY A 208 16.17 14.45 -13.75
N ASN A 209 17.33 13.80 -13.97
CA ASN A 209 17.71 12.56 -13.31
C ASN A 209 17.87 12.76 -11.80
N PRO A 210 17.07 12.08 -10.94
CA PRO A 210 17.12 12.22 -9.48
C PRO A 210 18.48 11.86 -8.87
N ARG A 211 19.35 11.16 -9.60
CA ARG A 211 20.70 10.80 -9.14
C ARG A 211 21.71 11.93 -9.33
N GLU A 212 21.41 12.89 -10.20
CA GLU A 212 22.29 14.02 -10.51
C GLU A 212 22.17 15.04 -9.37
N ASN A 213 23.27 15.31 -8.67
CA ASN A 213 23.35 16.15 -7.46
C ASN A 213 22.63 15.62 -6.20
N ALA A 214 22.18 14.35 -6.18
CA ALA A 214 21.64 13.75 -4.97
C ALA A 214 22.71 13.60 -3.86
N PRO A 215 22.34 13.84 -2.59
CA PRO A 215 23.15 13.46 -1.43
C PRO A 215 23.55 11.99 -1.49
N ILE A 216 24.72 11.66 -0.92
CA ILE A 216 25.25 10.29 -1.00
C ILE A 216 24.29 9.26 -0.35
N GLN A 217 23.57 9.66 0.69
CA GLN A 217 22.58 8.85 1.39
C GLN A 217 21.41 8.47 0.49
N MET A 218 20.90 9.43 -0.28
CA MET A 218 19.84 9.17 -1.27
C MET A 218 20.31 8.16 -2.32
N LYS A 219 21.58 8.26 -2.77
CA LYS A 219 22.14 7.28 -3.72
C LYS A 219 22.20 5.87 -3.12
N TRP A 220 22.63 5.73 -1.86
CA TRP A 220 22.61 4.45 -1.15
C TRP A 220 21.22 3.84 -1.10
N HIS A 221 20.20 4.65 -0.83
CA HIS A 221 18.82 4.16 -0.81
C HIS A 221 18.36 3.73 -2.21
N LEU A 222 18.55 4.57 -3.24
CA LEU A 222 18.18 4.19 -4.61
C LEU A 222 18.82 2.87 -5.04
N ASP A 223 20.13 2.71 -4.80
CA ASP A 223 20.85 1.47 -5.13
C ASP A 223 20.37 0.27 -4.29
N LEU A 224 20.05 0.48 -3.00
CA LEU A 224 19.47 -0.56 -2.14
C LEU A 224 18.12 -1.04 -2.68
N PHE A 225 17.21 -0.11 -2.99
CA PHE A 225 15.89 -0.44 -3.53
C PHE A 225 15.98 -1.14 -4.88
N ASP A 226 16.85 -0.71 -5.79
CA ASP A 226 17.02 -1.37 -7.08
C ASP A 226 17.52 -2.81 -6.91
N LYS A 227 18.51 -3.05 -6.04
CA LYS A 227 18.96 -4.42 -5.76
C LYS A 227 17.89 -5.26 -5.06
N MET A 228 17.12 -4.69 -4.13
CA MET A 228 16.02 -5.37 -3.46
C MET A 228 14.93 -5.76 -4.47
N GLU A 229 14.57 -4.88 -5.39
CA GLU A 229 13.61 -5.17 -6.46
C GLU A 229 14.08 -6.37 -7.31
N GLN A 230 15.35 -6.37 -7.74
CA GLN A 230 15.92 -7.48 -8.51
C GLN A 230 15.87 -8.82 -7.76
N ILE A 231 16.05 -8.82 -6.43
CA ILE A 231 15.94 -10.03 -5.61
C ILE A 231 14.49 -10.49 -5.53
N LEU A 232 13.57 -9.57 -5.23
CA LEU A 232 12.14 -9.89 -5.06
C LEU A 232 11.48 -10.36 -6.36
N LEU A 233 11.83 -9.76 -7.51
CA LEU A 233 11.32 -10.19 -8.81
C LEU A 233 11.78 -11.62 -9.17
N LYS A 234 13.01 -11.99 -8.80
CA LYS A 234 13.49 -13.37 -8.98
C LYS A 234 12.72 -14.38 -8.13
N GLU A 235 12.26 -13.99 -6.94
CA GLU A 235 11.49 -14.86 -6.04
C GLU A 235 10.10 -15.23 -6.60
N ILE A 236 9.51 -14.35 -7.43
CA ILE A 236 8.23 -14.63 -8.13
C ILE A 236 8.43 -15.27 -9.52
N GLY A 237 9.67 -15.62 -9.89
CA GLY A 237 9.98 -16.35 -11.13
C GLY A 237 10.08 -15.48 -12.38
N GLU A 238 10.16 -14.16 -12.25
CA GLU A 238 10.24 -13.24 -13.39
C GLU A 238 11.69 -12.81 -13.67
N PRO A 239 12.12 -12.74 -14.94
CA PRO A 239 13.42 -12.17 -15.29
C PRO A 239 13.41 -10.67 -15.00
N SER A 240 14.46 -10.19 -14.33
CA SER A 240 14.64 -8.76 -14.04
C SER A 240 14.55 -7.93 -15.34
N PRO A 241 13.69 -6.89 -15.43
CA PRO A 241 13.52 -6.09 -16.64
C PRO A 241 14.80 -5.34 -17.07
N GLU A 242 15.80 -5.22 -16.18
CA GLU A 242 17.07 -4.54 -16.44
C GLU A 242 18.28 -5.49 -16.54
N ALA A 243 18.11 -6.67 -17.14
CA ALA A 243 19.22 -7.61 -17.35
C ALA A 243 20.33 -7.09 -18.30
N SER A 244 20.20 -5.90 -18.89
CA SER A 244 21.17 -5.36 -19.84
C SER A 244 22.33 -4.59 -19.22
N HIS A 245 22.21 -3.97 -18.03
CA HIS A 245 23.33 -3.23 -17.42
C HIS A 245 23.38 -3.34 -15.88
N SER A 246 24.44 -4.00 -15.40
CA SER A 246 25.01 -3.99 -14.03
C SER A 246 24.67 -5.15 -13.07
N THR A 247 25.75 -5.75 -12.55
CA THR A 247 25.88 -6.61 -11.36
C THR A 247 24.78 -7.63 -11.09
N THR A 248 25.00 -8.89 -11.46
CA THR A 248 24.19 -10.03 -11.06
C THR A 248 24.12 -10.14 -9.53
N VAL A 249 23.11 -9.54 -8.91
CA VAL A 249 22.87 -9.68 -7.46
C VAL A 249 22.54 -11.14 -7.17
N LYS A 250 23.41 -11.82 -6.39
CA LYS A 250 23.32 -13.26 -6.05
C LYS A 250 22.34 -13.56 -4.89
N GLY A 251 21.37 -12.69 -4.65
CA GLY A 251 20.45 -12.73 -3.49
C GLY A 251 20.81 -11.72 -2.41
N TYR A 252 20.21 -11.85 -1.22
CA TYR A 252 20.34 -10.92 -0.09
C TYR A 252 21.78 -10.56 0.34
N PRO A 253 22.79 -11.45 0.26
CA PRO A 253 24.18 -11.05 0.53
C PRO A 253 24.70 -9.92 -0.35
N GLY A 254 24.12 -9.72 -1.54
CA GLY A 254 24.45 -8.61 -2.44
C GLY A 254 23.98 -7.24 -1.94
N LEU A 255 23.18 -7.18 -0.88
CA LEU A 255 22.73 -5.94 -0.23
C LEU A 255 23.67 -5.46 0.89
N LYS A 256 24.68 -6.27 1.24
CA LYS A 256 25.51 -6.06 2.43
C LYS A 256 26.12 -4.65 2.49
N HIS A 257 26.66 -4.18 1.37
CA HIS A 257 27.35 -2.89 1.33
C HIS A 257 26.39 -1.73 1.61
N GLU A 258 25.25 -1.69 0.91
CA GLU A 258 24.26 -0.62 1.08
C GLU A 258 23.64 -0.65 2.48
N ILE A 259 23.35 -1.83 3.02
CA ILE A 259 22.79 -1.97 4.37
C ILE A 259 23.78 -1.49 5.44
N LEU A 260 25.08 -1.76 5.29
CA LEU A 260 26.09 -1.23 6.20
C LEU A 260 26.15 0.30 6.16
N ASN A 261 26.11 0.91 4.98
CA ASN A 261 26.12 2.37 4.84
C ASN A 261 24.88 2.98 5.51
N VAL A 262 23.71 2.39 5.27
CA VAL A 262 22.44 2.82 5.87
C VAL A 262 22.45 2.69 7.40
N MET A 263 22.95 1.57 7.93
CA MET A 263 23.08 1.39 9.38
C MET A 263 24.04 2.39 10.02
N GLN A 264 25.17 2.65 9.35
CA GLN A 264 26.14 3.63 9.83
C GLN A 264 25.55 5.04 9.86
N PHE A 265 24.79 5.41 8.83
CA PHE A 265 24.10 6.69 8.77
C PHE A 265 23.01 6.83 9.85
N LEU A 266 22.26 5.76 10.15
CA LEU A 266 21.30 5.77 11.26
C LEU A 266 21.97 6.06 12.60
N VAL A 267 23.15 5.46 12.84
CA VAL A 267 23.93 5.65 14.08
C VAL A 267 24.45 7.05 14.20
N ASP A 268 25.08 7.54 13.13
CA ASP A 268 25.77 8.80 13.13
C ASP A 268 25.40 9.59 11.87
N PRO A 269 24.22 10.25 11.89
CA PRO A 269 23.74 11.04 10.78
C PRO A 269 24.57 12.32 10.68
N HIS A 270 25.77 12.19 10.13
CA HIS A 270 26.59 13.33 9.76
C HIS A 270 25.85 14.08 8.68
N THR A 271 25.25 15.21 9.05
CA THR A 271 24.70 16.16 8.09
C THR A 271 25.88 16.71 7.29
N GLU A 272 25.99 16.32 6.02
CA GLU A 272 26.66 17.21 5.07
C GLU A 272 26.07 18.61 5.27
N ALA A 273 26.93 19.63 5.31
CA ALA A 273 26.48 20.98 5.59
C ALA A 273 25.34 21.35 4.62
N GLN A 274 24.20 21.79 5.19
CA GLN A 274 22.99 22.32 4.52
C GLN A 274 21.75 21.40 4.32
N LEU A 275 21.61 20.26 5.02
CA LEU A 275 20.31 19.56 5.04
C LEU A 275 19.31 20.26 5.98
N ASP A 276 18.08 20.54 5.50
CA ASP A 276 16.98 20.98 6.35
C ASP A 276 16.34 19.81 7.13
N GLY A 277 15.46 20.13 8.08
CA GLY A 277 14.82 19.13 8.93
C GLY A 277 13.97 18.11 8.18
N THR A 278 13.29 18.54 7.11
CA THR A 278 12.46 17.66 6.26
C THR A 278 13.32 16.71 5.45
N GLN A 279 14.40 17.22 4.84
CA GLN A 279 15.38 16.43 4.10
C GLN A 279 16.02 15.37 5.00
N LEU A 280 16.47 15.76 6.19
CA LEU A 280 17.05 14.83 7.17
C LEU A 280 16.01 13.79 7.62
N HIS A 281 14.77 14.21 7.87
CA HIS A 281 13.69 13.29 8.24
C HIS A 281 13.46 12.22 7.16
N HIS A 282 13.35 12.60 5.88
CA HIS A 282 13.17 11.61 4.81
C HIS A 282 14.39 10.71 4.64
N LEU A 283 15.61 11.22 4.74
CA LEU A 283 16.81 10.38 4.70
C LEU A 283 16.81 9.35 5.85
N MET A 284 16.55 9.76 7.09
CA MET A 284 16.48 8.87 8.25
C MET A 284 15.35 7.83 8.12
N ARG A 285 14.17 8.26 7.66
CA ARG A 285 13.02 7.40 7.41
C ARG A 285 13.35 6.30 6.41
N TYR A 286 13.93 6.65 5.27
CA TYR A 286 14.27 5.68 4.22
C TYR A 286 15.59 4.93 4.46
N SER A 287 16.34 5.31 5.49
CA SER A 287 17.35 4.44 6.09
C SER A 287 16.73 3.37 7.01
N PHE A 288 15.68 3.70 7.75
CA PHE A 288 15.02 2.77 8.67
C PHE A 288 14.09 1.76 7.97
N LEU A 289 13.15 2.24 7.13
CA LEU A 289 12.07 1.42 6.60
C LEU A 289 12.54 0.19 5.78
N PRO A 290 13.61 0.24 4.96
CA PRO A 290 14.12 -0.96 4.29
C PRO A 290 14.64 -2.02 5.27
N LEU A 291 15.24 -1.60 6.39
CA LEU A 291 15.70 -2.54 7.43
C LEU A 291 14.51 -3.20 8.11
N GLU A 292 13.46 -2.43 8.40
CA GLU A 292 12.23 -2.98 8.95
C GLU A 292 11.55 -3.96 7.98
N PHE A 293 11.47 -3.61 6.70
CA PHE A 293 10.97 -4.50 5.66
C PHE A 293 11.74 -5.83 5.64
N LEU A 294 13.08 -5.77 5.62
CA LEU A 294 13.93 -6.95 5.60
C LEU A 294 13.77 -7.79 6.86
N GLN A 295 13.65 -7.17 8.04
CA GLN A 295 13.37 -7.90 9.29
C GLN A 295 12.01 -8.59 9.27
N ARG A 296 10.96 -7.95 8.72
CA ARG A 296 9.63 -8.56 8.59
C ARG A 296 9.66 -9.76 7.64
N LYS A 297 10.33 -9.62 6.49
CA LYS A 297 10.41 -10.66 5.45
C LYS A 297 11.32 -11.84 5.82
N LEU A 298 12.51 -11.56 6.36
CA LEU A 298 13.54 -12.56 6.62
C LEU A 298 13.58 -13.03 8.09
N GLY A 299 12.86 -12.35 8.98
CA GLY A 299 12.86 -12.61 10.42
C GLY A 299 14.01 -11.93 11.17
N SER A 300 14.11 -12.22 12.47
CA SER A 300 15.08 -11.57 13.38
C SER A 300 16.55 -11.86 13.05
N ASN A 301 16.83 -12.87 12.22
CA ASN A 301 18.18 -13.24 11.78
C ASN A 301 18.58 -12.61 10.44
N TYR A 302 17.82 -11.65 9.89
CA TYR A 302 18.07 -11.02 8.59
C TYR A 302 19.51 -10.50 8.43
N ILE A 303 20.09 -9.87 9.48
CA ILE A 303 21.50 -9.42 9.53
C ILE A 303 22.47 -10.53 9.13
N LYS A 304 22.26 -11.74 9.69
CA LYS A 304 23.10 -12.91 9.41
C LYS A 304 22.87 -13.43 7.99
N GLN A 305 21.63 -13.39 7.50
CA GLN A 305 21.30 -13.80 6.13
C GLN A 305 21.91 -12.88 5.06
N ILE A 306 22.03 -11.57 5.36
CA ILE A 306 22.74 -10.59 4.54
C ILE A 306 24.27 -10.78 4.64
N GLY A 307 24.77 -11.42 5.70
CA GLY A 307 26.20 -11.66 5.91
C GLY A 307 26.94 -10.51 6.58
N ILE A 308 26.23 -9.67 7.34
CA ILE A 308 26.83 -8.65 8.20
C ILE A 308 27.33 -9.31 9.50
N ARG A 309 28.58 -9.03 9.84
CA ARG A 309 29.27 -9.55 11.02
C ARG A 309 29.30 -8.48 12.11
N ALA A 310 29.31 -8.91 13.38
CA ALA A 310 29.21 -8.02 14.54
C ALA A 310 30.33 -6.97 14.66
N HIS A 311 31.47 -7.14 14.00
CA HIS A 311 32.57 -6.17 14.01
C HIS A 311 32.49 -5.14 12.88
N GLU A 312 31.55 -5.28 11.94
CA GLU A 312 31.43 -4.40 10.77
C GLU A 312 30.60 -3.13 11.07
N CYS A 313 29.82 -3.14 12.15
CA CYS A 313 29.09 -1.96 12.64
C CYS A 313 28.80 -2.09 14.14
N ASN A 314 28.49 -0.96 14.80
CA ASN A 314 28.07 -0.98 16.19
C ASN A 314 26.62 -1.50 16.29
N MET A 315 26.46 -2.82 16.39
CA MET A 315 25.16 -3.49 16.45
C MET A 315 24.33 -3.09 17.67
N GLU A 316 24.95 -2.64 18.77
CA GLU A 316 24.24 -2.16 19.94
C GLU A 316 23.54 -0.83 19.65
N ASP A 317 24.28 0.15 19.11
CA ASP A 317 23.74 1.47 18.73
C ASP A 317 22.68 1.32 17.64
N VAL A 318 22.95 0.51 16.60
CA VAL A 318 21.98 0.24 15.51
C VAL A 318 20.68 -0.31 16.08
N LYS A 319 20.75 -1.27 17.02
CA LYS A 319 19.56 -1.85 17.63
C LYS A 319 18.79 -0.82 18.46
N MET A 320 19.47 0.00 19.25
CA MET A 320 18.81 1.05 20.04
C MET A 320 18.06 2.03 19.13
N ILE A 321 18.69 2.49 18.05
CA ILE A 321 18.05 3.42 17.09
C ILE A 321 16.89 2.76 16.36
N TYR A 322 17.08 1.52 15.93
CA TYR A 322 16.03 0.74 15.30
C TYR A 322 14.81 0.61 16.24
N ASP A 323 15.04 0.29 17.52
CA ASP A 323 13.97 0.17 18.50
C ASP A 323 13.25 1.51 18.73
N VAL A 324 13.98 2.65 18.79
CA VAL A 324 13.37 3.99 18.88
C VAL A 324 12.51 4.30 17.66
N MET A 325 13.08 4.20 16.46
CA MET A 325 12.40 4.51 15.19
C MET A 325 11.15 3.65 15.01
N LYS A 326 11.21 2.38 15.45
CA LYS A 326 10.08 1.47 15.41
C LYS A 326 8.96 1.88 16.35
N VAL A 327 9.25 2.20 17.62
CA VAL A 327 8.20 2.58 18.58
C VAL A 327 7.60 3.95 18.27
N THR A 328 8.39 4.91 17.78
CA THR A 328 7.87 6.22 17.34
C THR A 328 6.99 6.06 16.11
N GLY A 329 7.47 5.34 15.09
CA GLY A 329 6.70 5.00 13.89
C GLY A 329 5.38 4.29 14.19
N GLN A 330 5.34 3.39 15.18
CA GLN A 330 4.11 2.69 15.55
C GLN A 330 3.04 3.61 16.17
N ILE A 331 3.44 4.56 17.03
CA ILE A 331 2.51 5.58 17.55
C ILE A 331 1.95 6.39 16.38
N ASP A 332 2.85 6.78 15.50
CA ASP A 332 2.60 7.57 14.31
C ASP A 332 1.53 6.94 13.41
N VAL A 333 1.70 5.66 13.08
CA VAL A 333 0.73 4.86 12.31
C VAL A 333 -0.66 4.91 12.95
N TRP A 334 -0.77 4.61 14.24
CA TRP A 334 -2.08 4.59 14.90
C TRP A 334 -2.70 5.97 15.08
N ARG A 335 -1.86 7.01 15.25
CA ARG A 335 -2.30 8.41 15.30
C ARG A 335 -2.90 8.84 13.96
N VAL A 336 -2.24 8.52 12.84
CA VAL A 336 -2.73 8.81 11.49
C VAL A 336 -4.01 8.03 11.18
N ILE A 337 -4.03 6.71 11.38
CA ILE A 337 -5.24 5.88 11.14
C ILE A 337 -6.46 6.46 11.88
N ARG A 338 -6.26 6.83 13.15
CA ARG A 338 -7.33 7.42 13.97
C ARG A 338 -7.75 8.79 13.47
N GLY A 339 -6.80 9.63 13.05
CA GLY A 339 -7.05 10.95 12.47
C GLY A 339 -7.84 10.86 11.16
N ASP A 340 -7.37 10.02 10.25
CA ASP A 340 -7.99 9.80 8.95
C ASP A 340 -9.38 9.17 9.07
N TYR A 341 -9.56 8.21 9.98
CA TYR A 341 -10.88 7.64 10.23
C TYR A 341 -11.88 8.69 10.74
N LYS A 342 -11.41 9.61 11.60
CA LYS A 342 -12.24 10.73 12.07
C LYS A 342 -12.61 11.65 10.89
N ASN A 343 -11.64 12.06 10.08
CA ASN A 343 -11.87 12.93 8.93
C ASN A 343 -12.82 12.28 7.90
N PHE A 344 -12.56 11.03 7.53
CA PHE A 344 -13.39 10.26 6.60
C PHE A 344 -14.86 10.23 7.02
N ARG A 345 -15.12 10.06 8.32
CA ARG A 345 -16.47 10.11 8.87
C ARG A 345 -17.10 11.49 8.78
N GLU A 346 -16.41 12.52 9.25
CA GLU A 346 -16.92 13.89 9.25
C GLU A 346 -17.28 14.35 7.82
N VAL A 347 -16.45 13.99 6.85
CA VAL A 347 -16.72 14.24 5.43
C VAL A 347 -17.97 13.48 4.96
N ASN A 348 -18.06 12.17 5.20
CA ASN A 348 -19.22 11.39 4.73
C ASN A 348 -20.54 11.81 5.39
N GLU A 349 -20.51 12.15 6.68
CA GLU A 349 -21.66 12.71 7.41
C GLU A 349 -22.11 14.03 6.77
N ALA A 350 -21.17 14.93 6.43
CA ALA A 350 -21.49 16.21 5.80
C ALA A 350 -22.13 16.06 4.40
N PHE A 351 -21.76 15.03 3.65
CA PHE A 351 -22.32 14.73 2.32
C PHE A 351 -23.52 13.77 2.35
N GLN A 352 -24.03 13.40 3.54
CA GLN A 352 -25.14 12.46 3.71
C GLN A 352 -24.91 11.10 3.04
N TYR A 353 -23.66 10.66 2.93
CA TYR A 353 -23.37 9.30 2.49
C TYR A 353 -23.66 8.32 3.61
N GLU A 354 -24.05 7.09 3.25
CA GLU A 354 -24.30 6.03 4.21
C GLU A 354 -23.02 5.76 5.01
N VAL A 355 -23.08 6.05 6.32
CA VAL A 355 -21.99 5.78 7.26
C VAL A 355 -22.26 4.42 7.90
N ASP A 356 -21.19 3.71 8.27
CA ASP A 356 -21.27 2.48 9.05
C ASP A 356 -22.30 2.60 10.21
N LEU A 357 -22.92 1.48 10.58
CA LEU A 357 -23.83 1.43 11.73
C LEU A 357 -23.16 2.03 13.00
N PRO A 358 -23.91 2.75 13.86
CA PRO A 358 -23.34 3.40 15.06
C PRO A 358 -22.50 2.49 15.97
N GLU A 359 -22.85 1.20 16.02
CA GLU A 359 -22.16 0.16 16.78
C GLU A 359 -20.77 -0.15 16.20
N VAL A 360 -20.68 -0.25 14.87
CA VAL A 360 -19.42 -0.45 14.13
C VAL A 360 -18.50 0.74 14.34
N ILE A 361 -19.04 1.96 14.28
CA ILE A 361 -18.29 3.19 14.55
C ILE A 361 -17.72 3.18 15.98
N ARG A 362 -18.55 2.81 16.96
CA ARG A 362 -18.14 2.75 18.37
C ARG A 362 -17.04 1.71 18.57
N ALA A 363 -17.19 0.51 18.00
CA ALA A 363 -16.20 -0.56 18.08
C ALA A 363 -14.85 -0.12 17.48
N ARG A 364 -14.86 0.47 16.27
CA ARG A 364 -13.64 0.99 15.61
C ARG A 364 -12.95 2.07 16.44
N LYS A 365 -13.72 3.01 16.99
CA LYS A 365 -13.16 4.07 17.86
C LYS A 365 -12.49 3.51 19.10
N ILE A 366 -13.09 2.50 19.75
CA ILE A 366 -12.51 1.82 20.91
C ILE A 366 -11.23 1.08 20.51
N PHE A 367 -11.28 0.33 19.40
CA PHE A 367 -10.14 -0.40 18.87
C PHE A 367 -8.93 0.52 18.59
N PHE A 368 -9.10 1.59 17.80
CA PHE A 368 -8.00 2.51 17.49
C PHE A 368 -7.44 3.21 18.73
N LYS A 369 -8.31 3.57 19.70
CA LYS A 369 -7.85 4.14 20.97
C LYS A 369 -7.01 3.14 21.77
N SER A 370 -7.40 1.87 21.79
CA SER A 370 -6.64 0.82 22.48
C SER A 370 -5.28 0.58 21.84
N GLN A 371 -5.20 0.53 20.51
CA GLN A 371 -3.94 0.31 19.79
C GLN A 371 -2.95 1.46 19.99
N LEU A 372 -3.43 2.70 19.93
CA LEU A 372 -2.63 3.88 20.23
C LEU A 372 -2.11 3.85 21.67
N ALA A 373 -2.95 3.52 22.65
CA ALA A 373 -2.56 3.46 24.06
C ALA A 373 -1.49 2.38 24.34
N GLU A 374 -1.57 1.21 23.69
CA GLU A 374 -0.54 0.18 23.82
C GLU A 374 0.78 0.62 23.17
N SER A 375 0.72 1.34 22.04
CA SER A 375 1.90 1.88 21.37
C SER A 375 2.58 2.97 22.21
N GLU A 376 1.80 3.87 22.83
CA GLU A 376 2.30 4.89 23.78
C GLU A 376 2.94 4.27 25.03
N LYS A 377 2.41 3.13 25.49
CA LYS A 377 2.98 2.39 26.63
C LYS A 377 4.30 1.73 26.26
N GLU A 378 4.36 1.10 25.09
CA GLU A 378 5.59 0.47 24.59
C GLU A 378 6.69 1.49 24.31
N TYR A 379 6.34 2.63 23.70
CA TYR A 379 7.24 3.77 23.54
C TYR A 379 7.84 4.22 24.87
N ARG A 380 7.01 4.50 25.88
CA ARG A 380 7.50 4.91 27.21
C ARG A 380 8.43 3.88 27.83
N ARG A 381 8.16 2.59 27.64
CA ARG A 381 9.00 1.49 28.12
C ARG A 381 10.37 1.48 27.43
N VAL A 382 10.40 1.60 26.10
CA VAL A 382 11.65 1.58 25.30
C VAL A 382 12.47 2.84 25.57
N ILE A 383 11.88 4.03 25.47
CA ILE A 383 12.58 5.30 25.72
C ILE A 383 13.09 5.38 27.17
N GLY A 384 12.28 4.92 28.14
CA GLY A 384 12.71 4.83 29.53
C GLY A 384 13.94 3.92 29.72
N THR A 385 13.99 2.80 29.01
CA THR A 385 15.15 1.87 29.04
C THR A 385 16.41 2.52 28.44
N ILE A 386 16.26 3.22 27.31
CA ILE A 386 17.37 3.89 26.63
C ILE A 386 17.94 5.00 27.50
N ARG A 387 17.07 5.86 28.07
CA ARG A 387 17.47 6.98 28.96
C ARG A 387 18.12 6.50 30.26
N ALA A 388 17.76 5.32 30.75
CA ALA A 388 18.37 4.73 31.95
C ALA A 388 19.77 4.16 31.70
N SER A 389 20.07 3.73 30.46
CA SER A 389 21.35 3.10 30.13
C SER A 389 22.46 4.14 29.83
N PRO A 390 23.72 3.91 30.26
CA PRO A 390 24.84 4.79 29.89
C PRO A 390 25.06 4.88 28.37
N THR A 391 24.99 3.75 27.66
CA THR A 391 25.14 3.69 26.20
C THR A 391 24.04 4.48 25.50
N GLY A 392 22.78 4.31 25.92
CA GLY A 392 21.65 5.03 25.34
C GLY A 392 21.71 6.54 25.59
N ARG A 393 22.18 6.99 26.76
CA ARG A 393 22.41 8.44 26.99
C ARG A 393 23.46 9.00 26.05
N LEU A 394 24.59 8.31 25.90
CA LEU A 394 25.65 8.72 24.96
C LEU A 394 25.15 8.75 23.51
N LEU A 395 24.31 7.80 23.12
CA LEU A 395 23.68 7.76 21.81
C LEU A 395 22.78 8.99 21.58
N LEU A 396 21.92 9.34 22.53
CA LEU A 396 21.04 10.51 22.45
C LEU A 396 21.79 11.85 22.45
N GLU A 397 22.97 11.90 23.07
CA GLU A 397 23.84 13.08 23.00
C GLU A 397 24.45 13.27 21.61
N LYS A 398 24.83 12.17 20.95
CA LYS A 398 25.48 12.18 19.63
C LYS A 398 24.47 12.32 18.48
N ASN A 399 23.37 11.58 18.54
CA ASN A 399 22.38 11.53 17.48
C ASN A 399 21.28 12.56 17.72
N GLN A 400 21.51 13.77 17.21
CA GLN A 400 20.59 14.89 17.41
C GLN A 400 19.20 14.65 16.81
N TYR A 401 19.12 13.95 15.68
CA TYR A 401 17.84 13.61 15.05
C TYR A 401 16.97 12.76 15.98
N ILE A 402 17.53 11.69 16.55
CA ILE A 402 16.79 10.80 17.46
C ILE A 402 16.37 11.56 18.72
N ARG A 403 17.23 12.42 19.26
CA ARG A 403 16.87 13.27 20.39
C ARG A 403 15.70 14.20 20.05
N MET A 404 15.77 14.92 18.93
CA MET A 404 14.70 15.81 18.48
C MET A 404 13.39 15.05 18.24
N ASN A 405 13.45 13.88 17.63
CA ASN A 405 12.27 13.04 17.40
C ASN A 405 11.62 12.63 18.73
N ILE A 406 12.41 12.23 19.73
CA ILE A 406 11.89 11.92 21.08
C ILE A 406 11.29 13.17 21.74
N ASP A 407 11.98 14.31 21.67
CA ASP A 407 11.54 15.57 22.29
C ASP A 407 10.26 16.13 21.64
N GLU A 408 9.98 15.84 20.37
CA GLU A 408 8.71 16.18 19.71
C GLU A 408 7.51 15.36 20.24
N TRP A 409 7.78 14.20 20.84
CA TRP A 409 6.76 13.28 21.34
C TRP A 409 6.46 13.42 22.83
N ASP A 410 7.48 13.74 23.63
CA ASP A 410 7.37 14.00 25.07
C ASP A 410 6.75 15.36 25.38
#